data_AF-A0A385BJA3-F1
#
_entry.id   AF-A0A385BJA3-F1
#
_cell.length_a   1.000
_cell.length_b   1.000
_cell.length_c   1.000
_cell.angle_alpha   90.00
_cell.angle_beta   90.00
_cell.angle_gamma   90.00
#
_symmetry.space_group_name_H-M   'P 1'
#
loop_
_entity.id
_entity.type
_entity.pdbx_description
1 polymer ?
#
loop_
_entity_poly.entity_id
_entity_poly.type
_entity_poly.pdbx_seq_one_letter_code
_entity_poly.pdbx_strand_id
1 'polypeptide(L)' 'MTTRQNNSRKFNPFLLSEQVKNILKSNGFTSLFNYNDYEFFKEECKEAFNKALAIAERFMADADPNQNDLNDYLF' A
#
# COMPACT_ATOMS: atom_id res chain seq x y z
N MET A 1 30.37 -29.24 -15.77
CA MET A 1 29.54 -28.67 -14.69
C MET A 1 28.86 -27.41 -15.23
N THR A 2 27.59 -27.47 -15.61
CA THR A 2 26.84 -26.32 -16.14
C THR A 2 25.75 -25.95 -15.15
N THR A 3 25.98 -24.88 -14.39
CA THR A 3 24.99 -24.28 -13.49
C THR A 3 23.87 -23.65 -14.31
N ARG A 4 22.72 -24.32 -14.37
CA ARG A 4 21.48 -23.74 -14.90
C ARG A 4 21.02 -22.66 -13.91
N GLN A 5 21.24 -21.40 -14.25
CA GLN A 5 20.64 -20.28 -13.55
C GLN A 5 19.13 -20.30 -13.81
N ASN A 6 18.38 -20.89 -12.88
CA ASN A 6 16.94 -20.75 -12.80
C ASN A 6 16.64 -19.29 -12.47
N ASN A 7 16.54 -18.47 -13.52
CA ASN A 7 16.08 -17.11 -13.44
C ASN A 7 14.56 -17.17 -13.24
N SER A 8 14.12 -17.50 -12.01
CA SER A 8 12.75 -17.34 -11.57
C SER A 8 12.44 -15.86 -11.57
N ARG A 9 12.11 -15.33 -12.75
CA ARG A 9 11.40 -14.06 -12.90
C ARG A 9 10.15 -14.22 -12.07
N LYS A 10 10.20 -13.77 -10.82
CA LYS A 10 9.03 -13.59 -9.98
C LYS A 10 8.16 -12.62 -10.75
N PHE A 11 7.24 -13.19 -11.53
CA PHE A 11 6.08 -12.47 -12.00
C PHE A 11 5.37 -12.11 -10.70
N ASN A 12 5.68 -10.96 -10.14
CA ASN A 12 4.94 -10.39 -9.04
C ASN A 12 3.74 -9.76 -9.74
N PRO A 13 2.59 -10.46 -9.85
CA PRO A 13 1.43 -9.89 -10.49
C PRO A 13 1.08 -8.67 -9.65
N PHE A 14 1.30 -7.46 -10.18
CA PHE A 14 0.83 -6.17 -9.68
C PHE A 14 0.08 -6.31 -8.35
N LEU A 15 0.84 -6.48 -7.25
CA LEU A 15 0.23 -6.80 -5.98
C LEU A 15 -0.50 -5.53 -5.58
N LEU A 16 -1.83 -5.60 -5.52
CA LEU A 16 -2.67 -4.45 -5.19
C LEU A 16 -2.20 -3.80 -3.87
N SER A 17 -1.75 -4.63 -2.92
CA SER A 17 -1.10 -4.21 -1.68
C SER A 17 0.19 -3.42 -1.89
N GLU A 18 1.02 -3.77 -2.88
CA GLU A 18 2.22 -3.03 -3.24
C GLU A 18 1.88 -1.68 -3.87
N GLN A 19 0.82 -1.62 -4.69
CA GLN A 19 0.33 -0.36 -5.25
C GLN A 19 -0.19 0.57 -4.15
N VAL A 20 -1.01 0.05 -3.22
CA VAL A 20 -1.50 0.79 -2.06
C VAL A 20 -0.32 1.30 -1.22
N LYS A 21 0.65 0.44 -0.90
CA LYS A 21 1.86 0.84 -0.16
C LYS A 21 2.64 1.94 -0.87
N ASN A 22 2.78 1.88 -2.19
CA ASN A 22 3.51 2.89 -2.94
C ASN A 22 2.79 4.23 -2.93
N ILE A 23 1.46 4.22 -3.03
CA ILE A 23 0.63 5.43 -2.91
C ILE A 23 0.76 6.02 -1.51
N LEU A 24 0.60 5.21 -0.46
CA LEU A 24 0.75 5.65 0.93
C LEU A 24 2.14 6.23 1.19
N LYS A 25 3.19 5.53 0.74
CA LYS A 25 4.58 6.00 0.85
C LYS A 25 4.80 7.34 0.15
N SER A 26 4.25 7.53 -1.04
CA SER A 26 4.34 8.80 -1.77
C SER A 26 3.64 9.95 -1.05
N ASN A 27 2.65 9.66 -0.21
CA ASN A 27 1.93 10.64 0.59
C ASN A 27 2.50 10.79 2.02
N GLY A 28 3.57 10.05 2.36
CA GLY A 28 4.17 10.07 3.69
C GLY A 28 3.51 9.13 4.71
N PHE A 29 2.55 8.30 4.32
CA PHE A 29 1.78 7.44 5.23
C PHE A 29 2.24 5.97 5.23
N THR A 30 3.54 5.71 5.06
CA THR A 30 4.07 4.33 4.96
C THR A 30 3.74 3.49 6.20
N SER A 31 3.70 4.13 7.36
CA SER A 31 3.44 3.53 8.67
C SER A 31 1.97 3.10 8.88
N LEU A 32 1.04 3.63 8.08
CA LEU A 32 -0.39 3.30 8.20
C LEU A 32 -0.78 1.97 7.58
N PHE A 33 0.05 1.43 6.67
CA PHE A 33 -0.32 0.21 5.98
C PHE A 33 -0.33 -1.00 6.93
N ASN A 34 -1.51 -1.55 7.18
CA ASN A 34 -1.70 -2.82 7.88
C ASN A 34 -2.43 -3.82 6.97
N TYR A 35 -2.13 -5.12 7.11
CA TYR A 35 -2.83 -6.15 6.34
C TYR A 35 -4.28 -6.34 6.78
N ASN A 36 -4.59 -6.17 8.08
CA ASN A 36 -5.97 -6.31 8.58
C ASN A 36 -6.89 -5.27 7.94
N ASP A 37 -6.52 -3.99 8.02
CA ASP A 37 -7.27 -2.89 7.43
C ASP A 37 -7.29 -2.97 5.90
N TYR A 38 -6.18 -3.41 5.30
CA TYR A 38 -6.12 -3.61 3.85
C TYR A 38 -7.14 -4.63 3.37
N GLU A 39 -7.33 -5.75 4.06
CA GLU A 39 -8.34 -6.74 3.67
C GLU A 39 -9.76 -6.18 3.83
N PHE A 40 -10.02 -5.46 4.91
CA PHE A 40 -11.30 -4.79 5.15
C PHE A 40 -11.62 -3.76 4.04
N PHE A 41 -10.69 -2.84 3.77
CA PHE A 41 -10.87 -1.82 2.74
C PHE A 41 -10.88 -2.41 1.32
N LYS A 42 -10.21 -3.54 1.09
CA LYS A 42 -10.23 -4.24 -0.20
C LYS A 42 -11.61 -4.81 -0.50
N GLU A 43 -12.32 -5.34 0.51
CA GLU A 43 -13.71 -5.76 0.35
C GLU A 43 -14.66 -4.58 0.17
N GLU A 44 -14.43 -3.50 0.91
CA GLU A 44 -15.24 -2.29 0.83
C GLU A 44 -15.09 -1.59 -0.54
N CYS A 45 -13.86 -1.51 -1.04
CA CYS A 45 -13.51 -0.89 -2.33
C CYS A 45 -13.58 -1.88 -3.50
N LYS A 46 -14.28 -3.02 -3.36
CA LYS A 46 -14.36 -4.05 -4.41
C LYS A 46 -15.00 -3.55 -5.71
N GLU A 47 -15.87 -2.55 -5.61
CA GLU A 47 -16.60 -1.91 -6.71
C GLU A 47 -15.86 -0.68 -7.29
N ALA A 48 -14.78 -0.24 -6.64
CA ALA A 48 -14.01 0.91 -7.11
C ALA A 48 -13.24 0.58 -8.40
N PHE A 49 -13.27 1.52 -9.34
CA PHE A 49 -12.53 1.40 -10.60
C PHE A 49 -11.01 1.29 -10.37
N ASN A 50 -10.48 2.10 -9.47
CA ASN A 50 -9.08 2.02 -9.03
C ASN A 50 -9.02 1.60 -7.56
N LYS A 51 -8.95 0.30 -7.33
CA LYS A 51 -8.93 -0.28 -5.98
C LYS A 51 -7.72 0.18 -5.16
N ALA A 52 -6.56 0.33 -5.79
CA ALA A 52 -5.35 0.73 -5.08
C ALA A 52 -5.46 2.16 -4.53
N LEU A 53 -6.00 3.06 -5.35
CA LEU A 53 -6.22 4.45 -4.94
C LEU A 53 -7.29 4.52 -3.85
N ALA A 54 -8.46 3.89 -4.06
CA ALA A 54 -9.57 3.94 -3.11
C ALA A 54 -9.19 3.37 -1.74
N ILE A 55 -8.45 2.26 -1.70
CA ILE A 55 -7.94 1.69 -0.45
C ILE A 55 -6.95 2.66 0.21
N ALA A 56 -6.02 3.24 -0.55
CA ALA A 56 -5.06 4.19 0.00
C ALA A 56 -5.74 5.47 0.54
N GLU A 57 -6.78 5.97 -0.14
CA GLU A 57 -7.59 7.10 0.34
C GLU A 57 -8.34 6.74 1.62
N ARG A 58 -8.85 5.52 1.75
CA ARG A 58 -9.45 5.04 3.01
C ARG A 58 -8.44 5.03 4.15
N PHE A 59 -7.24 4.51 3.91
CA PHE A 59 -6.15 4.57 4.89
C PHE A 59 -5.79 6.00 5.28
N MET A 60 -5.76 6.94 4.33
CA MET A 60 -5.48 8.35 4.61
C MET A 60 -6.65 9.05 5.33
N ALA A 61 -7.89 8.65 5.07
CA ALA A 61 -9.08 9.21 5.70
C ALA A 61 -9.29 8.68 7.13
N ASP A 62 -8.90 7.43 7.39
CA ASP A 62 -8.90 6.81 8.72
C ASP A 62 -7.65 7.21 9.53
N ALA A 63 -6.62 7.71 8.85
CA ALA A 63 -5.42 8.23 9.49
C ALA A 63 -5.76 9.34 10.49
N ASP A 64 -5.27 9.19 11.71
CA ASP A 64 -5.24 10.30 12.65
C ASP A 64 -4.40 11.45 12.05
N PRO A 65 -4.82 12.73 12.15
CA PRO A 65 -4.06 13.87 11.63
C PRO A 65 -2.65 13.99 12.25
N ASN A 66 -2.42 13.33 13.39
CA ASN A 66 -1.13 13.22 14.07
C ASN A 66 -0.23 12.07 13.56
N GLN A 67 -0.76 11.13 12.76
CA GLN A 67 0.01 10.03 12.17
C GLN A 67 0.61 10.38 10.80
N ASN A 68 0.49 11.63 10.39
CA ASN A 68 1.25 12.13 9.25
C ASN A 68 2.72 12.25 9.65
N ASP A 69 3.58 11.40 9.07
CA ASP A 69 5.04 11.38 9.24
C ASP A 69 5.67 12.76 8.88
N LEU A 70 4.94 13.64 8.19
CA LEU A 70 5.34 15.02 7.88
C LEU A 70 5.05 16.05 9.00
N ASN A 71 4.23 15.71 10.00
CA ASN A 71 3.94 16.63 11.12
C ASN A 71 5.01 16.61 12.22
N ASP A 72 5.95 15.66 12.18
CA ASP A 72 7.03 15.53 13.18
C ASP A 72 8.16 16.58 13.02
N TYR A 73 8.08 17.46 12.01
CA TYR A 73 9.14 18.42 11.66
C TYR A 73 8.79 19.88 11.99
N LEU A 74 7.96 20.13 13.02
CA LEU A 74 7.54 21.49 13.38
C LEU A 74 7.69 21.85 14.88
N PHE A 75 8.75 21.37 15.55
CA PHE A 75 9.14 21.85 16.89
C PHE A 75 10.57 22.37 16.94
#